data_AF-A0A941YWP2-F1
#
_entry.id   AF-A0A941YWP2-F1
#
_cell.length_a   1.000
_cell.length_b   1.000
_cell.length_c   1.000
_cell.angle_alpha   90.00
_cell.angle_beta   90.00
_cell.angle_gamma   90.00
#
_symmetry.space_group_name_H-M   'P 1'
#
loop_
_entity.id
_entity.type
_entity.pdbx_description
1 polymer ?
#
loop_
_entity_poly.entity_id
_entity_poly.type
_entity_poly.pdbx_seq_one_letter_code
_entity_poly.pdbx_strand_id
1 'polypeptide(L)' 'AAAAAIPGTVVSRIAPAGADGRVRFGHPSGTLSVGAEAAEENGDWTVKKVLLSRTARRLMEGWVRVPPG' A
#
# COMPACT_ATOMS: atom_id res chain seq x y z
N ALA A 1 0.51 -5.24 2.22
CA ALA A 1 -0.69 -4.74 2.92
C ALA A 1 -1.88 -5.67 2.68
N ALA A 2 -2.40 -5.78 1.44
CA ALA A 2 -3.53 -6.65 1.12
C ALA A 2 -3.36 -8.10 1.61
N ALA A 3 -2.26 -8.77 1.25
CA ALA A 3 -2.00 -10.12 1.75
C ALA A 3 -1.92 -10.20 3.28
N ALA A 4 -1.36 -9.17 3.94
CA ALA A 4 -1.29 -9.13 5.41
C ALA A 4 -2.67 -8.99 6.08
N ALA A 5 -3.65 -8.41 5.37
CA ALA A 5 -5.02 -8.24 5.82
C ALA A 5 -5.91 -9.47 5.57
N ILE A 6 -5.41 -10.48 4.83
CA ILE A 6 -6.12 -11.72 4.55
C ILE A 6 -5.51 -12.84 5.41
N PRO A 7 -6.26 -13.41 6.38
CA PRO A 7 -5.81 -14.55 7.17
C PRO A 7 -5.39 -15.74 6.29
N GLY A 8 -4.34 -16.45 6.69
CA GLY A 8 -3.87 -17.66 6.01
C GLY A 8 -2.85 -17.43 4.89
N THR A 9 -2.68 -16.20 4.38
CA THR A 9 -1.56 -15.90 3.49
C THR A 9 -0.22 -16.08 4.22
N VAL A 10 0.87 -16.25 3.47
CA VAL A 10 2.21 -16.28 4.06
C VAL A 10 2.50 -14.97 4.80
N VAL A 11 2.11 -13.84 4.22
CA VAL A 11 2.38 -12.51 4.80
C VAL A 11 1.64 -12.30 6.12
N SER A 12 0.36 -12.66 6.22
CA SER A 12 -0.39 -12.49 7.47
C SER A 12 0.11 -13.39 8.60
N ARG A 13 0.77 -14.52 8.27
CA ARG A 13 1.41 -15.40 9.26
C ARG A 13 2.75 -14.89 9.78
N ILE A 14 3.56 -14.25 8.93
CA ILE A 14 4.93 -13.82 9.30
C ILE A 14 5.01 -12.33 9.66
N ALA A 15 4.06 -11.53 9.20
CA ALA A 15 4.00 -10.08 9.40
C ALA A 15 2.53 -9.67 9.62
N PRO A 16 1.91 -10.08 10.75
CA PRO A 16 0.55 -9.70 11.08
C PRO A 16 0.42 -8.16 11.18
N ALA A 17 -0.73 -7.64 10.79
CA ALA A 17 -1.05 -6.22 10.97
C ALA A 17 -1.09 -5.86 12.46
N GLY A 18 -0.61 -4.67 12.80
CA GLY A 18 -0.73 -4.12 14.15
C GLY A 18 -2.18 -3.71 14.47
N ALA A 19 -2.40 -3.25 15.70
CA ALA A 19 -3.72 -2.79 16.17
C ALA A 19 -4.29 -1.63 15.34
N ASP A 20 -3.44 -0.87 14.65
CA ASP A 20 -3.81 0.22 13.73
C ASP A 20 -4.15 -0.28 12.30
N GLY A 21 -4.18 -1.60 12.09
CA GLY A 21 -4.43 -2.23 10.78
C GLY A 21 -3.27 -2.07 9.80
N ARG A 22 -2.08 -1.69 10.27
CA ARG A 22 -0.90 -1.47 9.40
C ARG A 22 0.15 -2.54 9.62
N VAL A 23 0.86 -2.85 8.54
CA VAL A 23 2.11 -3.60 8.57
C VAL A 23 3.28 -2.66 8.28
N ARG A 24 4.36 -2.82 9.03
CA ARG A 24 5.64 -2.18 8.75
C ARG A 24 6.62 -3.23 8.25
N PHE A 25 7.14 -3.05 7.04
CA PHE A 25 8.08 -3.99 6.44
C PHE A 25 9.30 -3.27 5.85
N GLY A 26 10.41 -4.00 5.75
CA GLY A 26 11.66 -3.52 5.18
C GLY A 26 11.64 -3.51 3.65
N HIS A 27 12.24 -2.49 3.07
CA HIS A 27 12.50 -2.32 1.64
C HIS A 27 13.98 -1.94 1.48
N PRO A 28 14.68 -2.23 0.36
CA PRO A 28 16.08 -1.84 0.21
C PRO A 28 16.39 -0.37 0.53
N SER A 29 15.41 0.52 0.34
CA SER A 29 15.52 1.96 0.62
C SER A 29 15.00 2.40 2.01
N GLY A 30 14.68 1.49 2.93
CA GLY A 30 14.21 1.81 4.28
C GLY A 30 13.02 0.97 4.76
N THR A 31 12.04 1.59 5.42
CA THR A 31 10.82 0.90 5.88
C THR A 31 9.57 1.56 5.34
N LEU A 32 8.53 0.76 5.11
CA LEU A 32 7.22 1.21 4.66
C LEU A 32 6.15 0.78 5.66
N SER A 33 5.32 1.73 6.08
CA SER A 33 4.10 1.45 6.86
C SER A 33 2.87 1.61 5.96
N VAL A 34 2.16 0.50 5.76
CA VAL A 34 0.99 0.41 4.87
C VAL A 34 -0.10 -0.42 5.53
N GLY A 35 -1.36 -0.12 5.24
CA GLY A 35 -2.52 -0.86 5.72
C GLY A 35 -3.42 -1.29 4.57
N ALA A 36 -4.28 -2.26 4.83
CA ALA A 36 -5.37 -2.61 3.94
C ALA A 36 -6.54 -3.13 4.78
N GLU A 37 -7.76 -2.85 4.34
CA GLU A 37 -8.98 -3.42 4.91
C GLU A 37 -9.51 -4.42 3.88
N ALA A 38 -9.64 -5.68 4.27
CA ALA A 38 -10.18 -6.75 3.44
C ALA A 38 -11.35 -7.42 4.18
N ALA A 39 -12.36 -7.82 3.43
CA ALA A 39 -13.51 -8.55 3.94
C ALA A 39 -13.75 -9.78 3.06
N GLU A 40 -14.13 -10.88 3.68
CA GLU A 40 -14.62 -12.05 2.97
C GLU A 40 -16.11 -11.86 2.64
N GLU A 41 -16.45 -12.00 1.37
CA GLU A 41 -17.80 -11.84 0.83
C GLU A 41 -18.08 -13.05 -0.07
N ASN A 42 -19.05 -13.89 0.33
CA ASN A 42 -19.42 -15.11 -0.40
C ASN A 42 -18.26 -16.11 -0.65
N GLY A 43 -17.29 -16.17 0.26
CA GLY A 43 -16.11 -17.04 0.14
C GLY A 43 -14.94 -16.44 -0.64
N ASP A 44 -15.11 -15.22 -1.18
CA ASP A 44 -14.07 -14.49 -1.88
C ASP A 44 -13.58 -13.29 -1.05
N TRP A 45 -12.27 -13.01 -1.11
CA TRP A 45 -11.69 -11.87 -0.40
C TRP A 45 -11.72 -10.60 -1.25
N THR A 46 -12.42 -9.58 -0.76
CA THR A 46 -12.47 -8.24 -1.35
C THR A 46 -11.64 -7.26 -0.54
N VAL A 47 -10.65 -6.61 -1.18
CA VAL A 47 -9.88 -5.51 -0.57
C VAL A 47 -10.67 -4.21 -0.73
N LYS A 48 -11.25 -3.70 0.36
CA LYS A 48 -12.09 -2.50 0.36
C LYS A 48 -11.30 -1.21 0.36
N LYS A 49 -10.12 -1.22 0.99
CA LYS A 49 -9.31 -0.02 1.17
C LYS A 49 -7.84 -0.35 1.30
N VAL A 50 -7.00 0.59 0.85
CA VAL A 50 -5.55 0.57 1.05
C VAL A 50 -5.15 1.88 1.72
N LEU A 51 -4.27 1.80 2.71
CA LEU A 51 -3.76 2.94 3.45
C LEU A 51 -2.26 3.07 3.24
N LEU A 52 -1.82 4.23 2.76
CA LEU A 52 -0.41 4.56 2.59
C LEU A 52 -0.19 6.06 2.78
N SER A 53 1.02 6.42 3.20
CA SER A 53 1.45 7.82 3.29
C SER A 53 2.50 8.09 2.21
N ARG A 54 2.32 9.20 1.50
CA ARG A 54 3.25 9.72 0.49
C ARG A 54 3.37 11.22 0.64
N THR A 55 4.51 11.75 0.26
CA THR A 55 4.78 13.19 0.21
C THR A 55 4.77 13.64 -1.25
N ALA A 56 4.39 14.88 -1.49
CA ALA A 56 4.51 15.51 -2.80
C ALA A 56 5.18 16.88 -2.66
N ARG A 57 5.96 17.26 -3.67
CA ARG A 57 6.60 18.58 -3.77
C ARG A 57 6.61 19.01 -5.23
N ARG A 58 6.26 20.28 -5.49
CA ARG A 58 6.43 20.90 -6.82
C ARG A 58 7.94 20.99 -7.14
N LEU A 59 8.35 20.35 -8.24
CA LEU A 59 9.74 20.41 -8.72
C LEU A 59 9.96 21.57 -9.70
N MET A 60 9.03 21.75 -10.65
CA MET A 60 9.04 22.82 -11.65
C MET A 60 7.61 23.28 -11.96
N GLU A 61 7.46 24.56 -12.30
CA GLU A 61 6.23 25.15 -12.84
C GLU A 61 6.59 25.99 -14.06
N GLY A 62 5.82 25.83 -15.14
CA GLY A 62 6.11 26.45 -16.43
C GLY A 62 5.61 25.59 -17.58
N TRP A 63 6.22 25.74 -18.75
CA TRP A 63 5.81 25.07 -19.98
C TRP A 63 6.90 24.13 -20.49
N VAL A 64 6.54 22.88 -20.75
CA VAL A 64 7.36 21.97 -21.58
C VAL A 64 7.10 22.32 -23.04
N ARG A 65 8.16 22.38 -23.86
CA ARG A 65 8.07 22.61 -25.31
C ARG A 65 8.35 21.30 -26.06
N VAL A 66 7.69 21.10 -27.20
CA VAL A 66 7.89 19.95 -28.09
C VAL A 66 8.17 20.43 -29.54
N PRO A 67 8.87 19.65 -30.38
CA PRO A 67 9.07 19.98 -31.79
C PRO A 67 7.77 20.03 -32.60
N PRO A 68 7.72 20.77 -33.73
CA PRO A 68 6.63 20.64 -34.69
C PRO A 68 6.66 19.25 -35.34
N GLY A 69 5.47 18.66 -35.53
CA GLY A 69 5.28 17.36 -36.18
C GLY A 69 5.37 17.41 -37.70
#